data_AF-A0A2D9B8U5-F1
#
_entry.id   AF-A0A2D9B8U5-F1
#
_cell.length_a   1.000
_cell.length_b   1.000
_cell.length_c   1.000
_cell.angle_alpha   90.00
_cell.angle_beta   90.00
_cell.angle_gamma   90.00
#
_symmetry.space_group_name_H-M   'P 1'
#
loop_
_entity.id
_entity.type
_entity.pdbx_description
1 polymer ?
#
loop_
_entity_poly.entity_id
_entity_poly.type
_entity_poly.pdbx_seq_one_letter_code
_entity_poly.pdbx_strand_id
1 'polypeptide(L)'
;MEEPLNKQDKLLCDLLQESSLEKPSLDFSKSVMEKIQAKRATTVYEPLISKKAWGWIALTFLITSVGLYFYPESNWIDLDRGFLVEKLSGITTFLPNVEISKTTLYAVVFLALFFIQIPFLKRFIEKKYD
;
A
#
# COMPACT_ATOMS: atom_id res chain seq x y z
N MET A 1 49.98 -3.98 -22.96
CA MET A 1 49.49 -3.36 -24.21
C MET A 1 48.53 -2.23 -23.85
N GLU A 2 49.01 -1.14 -23.23
CA GLU A 2 48.16 -0.07 -22.67
C GLU A 2 48.49 1.34 -23.22
N GLU A 3 49.51 1.47 -24.06
CA GLU A 3 49.99 2.77 -24.55
C GLU A 3 49.07 3.54 -25.53
N PRO A 4 48.18 2.92 -26.35
CA PRO A 4 47.39 3.71 -27.30
C PRO A 4 46.21 4.46 -26.66
N LEU A 5 45.70 4.01 -25.51
CA LEU A 5 44.52 4.60 -24.84
C LEU A 5 44.85 5.99 -24.27
N ASN A 6 46.00 6.09 -23.58
CA ASN A 6 46.45 7.32 -22.92
C ASN A 6 46.72 8.47 -23.91
N LYS A 7 47.13 8.15 -25.15
CA LYS A 7 47.32 9.18 -26.19
C LYS A 7 45.98 9.73 -26.69
N GLN A 8 44.97 8.87 -26.84
CA GLN A 8 43.63 9.29 -27.26
C GLN A 8 42.94 10.11 -26.17
N ASP A 9 43.08 9.68 -24.91
CA ASP A 9 42.53 10.41 -23.75
C ASP A 9 43.17 11.80 -23.61
N LYS A 10 44.48 11.93 -23.83
CA LYS A 10 45.17 13.22 -23.81
C LYS A 10 44.69 14.15 -24.92
N LEU A 11 44.52 13.63 -26.14
CA LEU A 11 43.99 14.42 -27.25
C LEU A 11 42.54 14.85 -26.99
N LEU A 12 41.73 13.99 -26.38
CA LEU A 12 40.36 14.34 -25.97
C LEU A 12 40.34 15.40 -24.87
N CYS A 13 41.22 15.29 -23.87
CA CYS A 13 41.36 16.30 -22.83
C CYS A 13 41.80 17.66 -23.39
N ASP A 14 42.78 17.69 -24.30
CA ASP A 14 43.24 18.92 -24.94
C ASP A 14 42.13 19.55 -25.79
N LEU A 15 41.39 18.74 -26.58
CA LEU A 15 40.24 19.23 -27.37
C LEU A 15 39.10 19.78 -26.50
N LEU A 16 38.84 19.15 -25.35
CA LEU A 16 37.83 19.62 -24.38
C LEU A 16 38.29 20.88 -23.63
N GLN A 17 39.60 21.07 -23.47
CA GLN A 17 40.18 22.24 -22.81
C GLN A 17 40.29 23.43 -23.76
N GLU A 18 40.55 23.19 -25.06
CA GLU A 18 40.52 24.19 -26.13
C GLU A 18 39.09 24.62 -26.49
N SER A 19 38.11 23.74 -26.34
CA SER A 19 36.71 24.16 -26.34
C SER A 19 36.48 25.00 -25.08
N SER A 20 36.58 26.32 -25.22
CA SER A 20 36.23 27.28 -24.17
C SER A 20 34.93 26.81 -23.50
N LEU A 21 35.04 26.32 -22.26
CA LEU A 21 33.90 25.93 -21.45
C LEU A 21 33.00 27.15 -21.36
N GLU A 22 31.98 27.21 -22.21
CA GLU A 22 30.99 28.29 -22.22
C GLU A 22 30.41 28.33 -20.82
N LYS A 23 30.82 29.35 -20.06
CA LYS A 23 30.25 29.55 -18.73
C LYS A 23 28.76 29.77 -18.96
N PRO A 24 27.90 28.94 -18.35
CA PRO A 24 26.48 29.14 -18.49
C PRO A 24 26.14 30.56 -18.07
N SER A 25 25.15 31.16 -18.73
CA SER A 25 24.69 32.49 -18.38
C SER A 25 24.36 32.55 -16.88
N LEU A 26 24.55 33.72 -16.25
CA LEU A 26 24.27 33.91 -14.82
C LEU A 26 22.85 33.44 -14.43
N ASP A 27 21.91 33.53 -15.37
CA ASP A 27 20.51 33.14 -15.20
C ASP A 27 20.17 31.71 -15.66
N PHE A 28 21.15 30.91 -16.09
CA PHE A 28 20.92 29.54 -16.55
C PHE A 28 20.28 28.67 -15.46
N SER A 29 20.83 28.73 -14.24
CA SER A 29 20.29 27.97 -13.11
C SER A 29 18.85 28.39 -12.78
N LYS A 30 18.59 29.70 -12.83
CA LYS A 30 17.25 30.26 -12.60
C LYS A 30 16.25 29.77 -13.66
N SER A 31 16.65 29.80 -14.93
CA SER A 31 15.83 29.36 -16.07
C SER A 31 15.53 27.85 -16.01
N VAL A 32 16.52 27.05 -15.63
CA VAL A 32 16.37 25.60 -15.42
C VAL A 32 15.44 25.32 -14.23
N MET A 33 15.65 26.00 -13.10
CA MET A 33 14.82 25.81 -11.90
C MET A 33 13.37 26.22 -12.14
N GLU A 34 13.12 27.29 -12.90
CA GLU A 34 11.78 27.75 -13.26
C GLU A 34 11.06 26.73 -14.15
N LYS A 35 11.78 26.16 -15.13
CA LYS A 35 11.24 25.11 -16.01
C LYS A 35 11.00 23.78 -15.29
N ILE A 36 11.84 23.45 -14.29
CA ILE A 36 11.66 22.28 -13.42
C ILE A 36 10.46 22.49 -12.48
N GLN A 37 10.30 23.67 -11.88
CA GLN A 37 9.15 23.98 -11.02
C GLN A 37 7.84 23.96 -11.81
N ALA A 38 7.80 24.53 -13.02
CA ALA A 38 6.63 24.47 -13.88
C ALA A 38 6.26 23.03 -14.31
N LYS A 39 7.23 22.11 -14.38
CA LYS A 39 7.02 20.68 -14.66
C LYS A 39 6.77 19.83 -13.42
N ARG A 40 7.06 20.32 -12.21
CA ARG A 40 6.66 19.65 -10.97
C ARG A 40 5.16 19.82 -10.85
N ALA A 41 4.42 18.94 -11.52
CA ALA A 41 3.02 18.70 -11.22
C ALA A 41 2.94 18.52 -9.70
N THR A 42 2.30 19.49 -9.03
CA THR A 42 2.12 19.49 -7.59
C THR A 42 1.55 18.14 -7.24
N THR A 43 2.36 17.27 -6.60
CA THR A 43 1.88 15.98 -6.12
C THR A 43 0.96 16.31 -4.97
N VAL A 44 -0.31 16.57 -5.29
CA VAL A 44 -1.34 16.82 -4.31
C VAL A 44 -1.39 15.58 -3.46
N TYR A 45 -1.02 15.73 -2.19
CA TYR A 45 -1.02 14.64 -1.23
C TYR A 45 -2.48 14.25 -0.99
N GLU A 46 -2.95 13.27 -1.75
CA GLU A 46 -4.26 12.69 -1.54
C GLU A 46 -4.16 11.70 -0.38
N PRO A 47 -4.97 11.86 0.68
CA PRO A 47 -4.91 10.94 1.81
C PRO A 47 -5.24 9.53 1.33
N LEU A 48 -4.40 8.55 1.68
CA LEU A 48 -4.55 7.13 1.29
C LEU A 48 -5.94 6.55 1.60
N ILE A 49 -6.63 7.13 2.61
CA ILE A 49 -7.97 6.75 3.01
C ILE A 49 -8.82 8.01 3.06
N SER A 50 -9.89 8.04 2.25
CA SER A 50 -10.88 9.12 2.27
C SER A 50 -11.52 9.26 3.65
N LYS A 51 -11.87 10.50 4.06
CA LYS A 51 -12.58 10.77 5.33
C LYS A 51 -13.85 9.91 5.50
N LYS A 52 -14.51 9.57 4.39
CA LYS A 52 -15.70 8.71 4.38
C LYS A 52 -15.37 7.26 4.75
N ALA A 53 -14.23 6.75 4.29
CA ALA A 53 -13.79 5.38 4.59
C ALA A 53 -13.43 5.20 6.07
N TRP A 54 -12.90 6.23 6.73
CA TRP A 54 -12.74 6.25 8.19
C TRP A 54 -14.05 6.10 8.95
N GLY A 55 -15.13 6.72 8.47
CA GLY A 55 -16.47 6.56 9.05
C GLY A 55 -16.98 5.12 8.94
N TRP A 56 -16.77 4.47 7.80
CA TRP A 56 -17.11 3.06 7.61
C TRP A 56 -16.31 2.12 8.51
N ILE A 57 -15.00 2.36 8.67
CA ILE A 57 -14.14 1.58 9.58
C ILE A 57 -14.61 1.72 11.02
N ALA A 58 -14.94 2.93 11.45
CA ALA A 58 -15.47 3.16 12.80
C ALA A 58 -16.82 2.45 13.00
N LEU A 59 -17.70 2.50 12.01
CA LEU A 59 -19.01 1.85 12.07
C LEU A 59 -18.90 0.32 12.13
N THR A 60 -18.07 -0.28 11.29
CA THR A 60 -17.87 -1.75 11.31
C THR A 60 -17.29 -2.20 12.64
N PHE A 61 -16.31 -1.47 13.17
CA PHE A 61 -15.74 -1.75 14.48
C PHE A 61 -16.80 -1.69 15.58
N LEU A 62 -17.64 -0.66 15.59
CA LEU A 62 -18.70 -0.48 16.57
C LEU A 62 -19.74 -1.61 16.51
N ILE A 63 -20.18 -2.00 15.30
CA ILE A 63 -21.13 -3.10 15.10
C ILE A 63 -20.53 -4.42 15.60
N THR A 64 -19.26 -4.69 15.29
CA THR A 64 -18.58 -5.91 15.74
C THR A 64 -18.40 -5.92 17.26
N SER A 65 -17.98 -4.82 17.87
CA SER A 65 -17.84 -4.72 19.34
C SER A 65 -19.18 -4.94 20.06
N VAL A 66 -20.25 -4.33 19.55
CA VAL A 66 -21.60 -4.52 20.10
C VAL A 66 -22.08 -5.96 19.90
N GLY A 67 -21.85 -6.55 18.73
CA GLY A 67 -22.18 -7.95 18.45
C GLY A 67 -21.48 -8.93 19.38
N LEU A 68 -20.19 -8.72 19.67
CA LEU A 68 -19.45 -9.53 20.64
C LEU A 68 -19.96 -9.36 22.08
N TYR A 69 -20.39 -8.16 22.46
CA TYR A 69 -20.93 -7.90 23.80
C TYR A 69 -22.26 -8.64 24.03
N PHE A 70 -23.14 -8.67 23.03
CA PHE A 70 -24.46 -9.31 23.15
C PHE A 70 -24.42 -10.83 22.94
N TYR A 71 -23.42 -11.38 22.26
CA TYR A 71 -23.28 -12.82 22.01
C TYR A 71 -21.98 -13.40 22.60
N PRO A 72 -21.94 -13.70 23.90
CA PRO A 72 -20.82 -14.39 24.52
C PRO A 72 -20.78 -15.88 24.11
N GLU A 73 -19.87 -16.20 23.19
CA GLU A 73 -19.13 -17.45 22.92
C GLU A 73 -19.78 -18.85 22.90
N SER A 74 -21.04 -19.06 23.29
CA SER A 74 -21.54 -20.45 23.42
C SER A 74 -21.73 -21.19 22.10
N ASN A 75 -21.92 -20.49 20.97
CA ASN A 75 -22.43 -21.10 19.73
C ASN A 75 -21.63 -20.79 18.45
N TRP A 76 -20.42 -20.20 18.54
CA TRP A 76 -19.70 -19.74 17.34
C TRP A 76 -19.11 -20.85 16.45
N ILE A 77 -19.21 -22.12 16.88
CA ILE A 77 -18.56 -23.25 16.19
C ILE A 77 -19.52 -24.07 15.33
N ASP A 78 -20.82 -23.80 15.37
CA ASP A 78 -21.73 -24.20 14.29
C ASP A 78 -21.70 -23.16 13.17
N LEU A 79 -20.48 -22.86 12.70
CA LEU A 79 -20.28 -22.12 11.46
C LEU A 79 -20.57 -23.07 10.30
N ASP A 80 -21.86 -23.33 10.10
CA ASP A 80 -22.35 -24.11 8.98
C ASP A 80 -21.83 -23.46 7.69
N ARG A 81 -21.22 -24.26 6.82
CA ARG A 81 -20.55 -23.77 5.61
C ARG A 81 -21.55 -23.02 4.71
N GLY A 82 -22.84 -23.30 4.84
CA GLY A 82 -23.93 -22.57 4.18
C GLY A 82 -24.00 -21.08 4.57
N PHE A 83 -23.83 -20.73 5.84
CA PHE A 83 -23.94 -19.35 6.30
C PHE A 83 -22.83 -18.44 5.75
N LEU A 84 -21.61 -18.96 5.65
CA LEU A 84 -20.50 -18.21 5.05
C LEU A 84 -20.69 -18.01 3.56
N VAL A 85 -21.15 -19.03 2.82
CA VAL A 85 -21.35 -18.97 1.37
C VAL A 85 -22.51 -18.04 0.99
N GLU A 86 -23.64 -18.11 1.71
CA GLU A 86 -24.77 -17.22 1.47
C GLU A 86 -24.45 -15.77 1.79
N LYS A 87 -23.74 -15.51 2.90
CA LYS A 87 -23.38 -14.16 3.30
C LYS A 87 -22.28 -13.55 2.43
N LEU A 88 -21.33 -14.36 1.96
CA LEU A 88 -20.33 -13.93 0.96
C LEU A 88 -20.98 -13.61 -0.38
N SER A 89 -21.94 -14.42 -0.83
CA SER A 89 -22.74 -14.14 -2.03
C SER A 89 -23.52 -12.82 -1.88
N GLY A 90 -24.14 -12.56 -0.72
CA GLY A 90 -24.80 -11.30 -0.42
C GLY A 90 -23.84 -10.09 -0.42
N ILE A 91 -22.63 -10.23 0.10
CA ILE A 91 -21.63 -9.13 0.06
C ILE A 91 -21.27 -8.76 -1.39
N THR A 92 -21.20 -9.76 -2.30
CA THR A 92 -20.94 -9.49 -3.72
C THR A 92 -22.11 -8.78 -4.42
N THR A 93 -23.35 -8.95 -3.96
CA THR A 93 -24.51 -8.24 -4.51
C THR A 93 -24.66 -6.82 -3.96
N PHE A 94 -24.15 -6.51 -2.77
CA PHE A 94 -24.10 -5.14 -2.22
C PHE A 94 -22.93 -4.30 -2.78
N LEU A 95 -21.94 -4.93 -3.40
CA LEU A 95 -20.77 -4.27 -4.01
C LEU A 95 -20.65 -4.60 -5.52
N PRO A 96 -21.70 -4.36 -6.34
CA PRO A 96 -21.75 -4.86 -7.71
C PRO A 96 -20.75 -4.17 -8.67
N ASN A 97 -19.94 -3.22 -8.19
CA ASN A 97 -19.04 -2.42 -9.03
C ASN A 97 -17.70 -2.08 -8.34
N VAL A 98 -17.27 -2.89 -7.36
CA VAL A 98 -15.93 -2.72 -6.78
C VAL A 98 -15.00 -3.74 -7.43
N GLU A 99 -14.11 -3.27 -8.31
CA GLU A 99 -12.98 -4.05 -8.79
C GLU A 99 -12.00 -4.28 -7.64
N ILE A 100 -12.25 -5.33 -6.85
CA ILE A 100 -11.35 -5.72 -5.76
C ILE A 100 -10.09 -6.31 -6.39
N SER A 101 -8.95 -5.63 -6.17
CA SER A 101 -7.65 -6.15 -6.60
C SER A 101 -7.37 -7.51 -5.96
N LYS A 102 -6.70 -8.42 -6.68
CA LYS A 102 -6.34 -9.75 -6.15
C LYS A 102 -5.56 -9.64 -4.84
N THR A 103 -4.69 -8.64 -4.73
CA THR A 103 -3.93 -8.33 -3.51
C THR A 103 -4.84 -7.99 -2.33
N THR A 104 -5.87 -7.16 -2.55
CA THR A 104 -6.85 -6.81 -1.51
C THR A 104 -7.65 -8.04 -1.06
N LEU A 105 -8.04 -8.91 -2.00
CA LEU A 105 -8.75 -10.15 -1.67
C LEU A 105 -7.89 -11.08 -0.80
N TYR A 106 -6.62 -11.28 -1.17
CA TYR A 106 -5.70 -12.07 -0.35
C TYR A 106 -5.47 -11.45 1.04
N ALA A 107 -5.36 -10.12 1.12
CA ALA A 107 -5.21 -9.43 2.40
C ALA A 107 -6.43 -9.63 3.32
N VAL A 108 -7.65 -9.54 2.78
CA VAL A 108 -8.89 -9.75 3.55
C VAL A 108 -9.00 -11.21 4.02
N VAL A 109 -8.69 -12.17 3.16
CA VAL A 109 -8.69 -13.60 3.53
C VAL A 109 -7.64 -13.88 4.60
N PHE A 110 -6.43 -13.33 4.45
CA PHE A 110 -5.37 -13.48 5.45
C PHE A 110 -5.75 -12.87 6.80
N LEU A 111 -6.37 -11.68 6.78
CA LEU A 111 -6.86 -11.03 7.99
C LEU A 111 -7.97 -11.84 8.68
N ALA A 112 -8.90 -12.42 7.91
CA ALA A 112 -9.94 -13.29 8.44
C ALA A 112 -9.35 -14.54 9.12
N LEU A 113 -8.30 -15.14 8.54
CA LEU A 113 -7.57 -16.24 9.16
C LEU A 113 -6.91 -15.84 10.47
N PHE A 114 -6.39 -14.61 10.58
CA PHE A 114 -5.81 -14.11 11.83
C PHE A 114 -6.84 -14.04 12.96
N PHE A 115 -8.06 -13.60 12.67
CA PHE A 115 -9.13 -13.57 13.68
C PHE A 115 -9.60 -14.96 14.10
N ILE A 116 -9.58 -15.94 13.19
CA ILE A 116 -9.93 -17.34 13.51
C ILE A 116 -8.91 -18.00 14.45
N GLN A 117 -7.67 -17.49 14.50
CA GLN A 117 -6.64 -18.00 15.41
C GLN A 117 -6.91 -17.62 16.88
N ILE A 118 -7.63 -16.53 17.14
CA ILE A 118 -7.94 -16.06 18.50
C ILE A 118 -8.73 -17.11 19.32
N PRO A 119 -9.88 -17.65 18.85
CA PRO A 119 -10.62 -18.67 19.60
C PRO A 119 -9.85 -19.99 19.70
N PHE A 120 -9.01 -20.32 18.70
CA PHE A 120 -8.16 -21.51 18.75
C PHE A 120 -7.11 -21.40 19.86
N LEU A 121 -6.45 -20.25 19.97
CA LEU A 121 -5.44 -20.00 21.00
C LEU A 121 -6.07 -19.95 22.39
N LYS A 122 -7.24 -19.32 22.52
CA LYS A 122 -8.00 -19.28 23.78
C LYS A 122 -8.29 -20.69 24.30
N ARG A 123 -8.82 -21.57 23.45
CA ARG A 123 -9.11 -22.97 23.80
C ARG A 123 -7.87 -23.78 24.18
N PHE A 124 -6.75 -23.52 23.53
CA PHE A 124 -5.49 -24.20 23.84
C PHE A 124 -4.96 -23.82 25.23
N ILE A 125 -5.11 -22.55 25.62
CA ILE A 125 -4.70 -22.07 26.94
C ILE A 125 -5.62 -22.62 28.02
N GLU A 126 -6.94 -22.57 27.84
CA GLU A 126 -7.91 -23.13 28.80
C GLU A 126 -7.64 -24.61 29.08
N LYS A 127 -7.37 -25.41 28.04
CA LYS A 127 -7.05 -26.85 28.18
C LYS A 127 -5.74 -27.14 28.93
N LYS A 128 -4.85 -26.16 29.08
CA LYS A 128 -3.56 -26.34 29.79
C LYS A 128 -3.63 -25.93 31.27
N TYR A 129 -4.64 -25.17 31.67
CA TYR A 129 -4.79 -24.64 33.02
C TYR A 129 -5.96 -25.26 33.80
N ASP A 130 -6.70 -26.19 33.18
CA ASP A 130 -7.47 -27.25 33.85
C ASP A 130 -6.62 -28.54 33.95
#